data_AF-A0A3R7LSH0-F1
#
_entry.id   AF-A0A3R7LSH0-F1
#
_cell.length_a   1.000
_cell.length_b   1.000
_cell.length_c   1.000
_cell.angle_alpha   90.00
_cell.angle_beta   90.00
_cell.angle_gamma   90.00
#
_symmetry.space_group_name_H-M   'P 1'
#
loop_
_entity.id
_entity.type
_entity.pdbx_description
1 polymer ?
#
loop_
_entity_poly.entity_id
_entity_poly.type
_entity_poly.pdbx_seq_one_letter_code
_entity_poly.pdbx_strand_id
1 'polypeptide(L)'
;MLQVGFFSRKWRPELIRNLGRLSHSCARGAHTIADETGMKADSSEAREIPIRHSREKIDDDSKSNQQVKEEKALPLYKHHIPTDIFQKTLLTVGAAAAALLDPRRHDMVAVLGETTGYTALSKIYAMMIEDEEGRQILIDKPRINSSTLNLPFLRQLPEGTLGHAYIKFLDDNQVTPDSRLPVQFVDDPELAYVMQRYREGHDLFHTVLGMPTNMLGEVAVKWIEGIQTGLPMCVGGAIFGPLRFRPKQRQKYISEYLPWAVRVGRSSKLLMNVYFEKRWEQSLTELRDELGIESPPSL
;
A
#
# COMPACT_ATOMS: atom_id res chain seq x y z
N MET A 1 39.58 7.41 -12.10
CA MET A 1 39.62 7.05 -10.66
C MET A 1 39.21 8.28 -9.87
N LEU A 2 37.93 8.35 -9.47
CA LEU A 2 37.37 9.23 -8.43
C LEU A 2 35.89 8.84 -8.27
N GLN A 3 35.62 8.02 -7.25
CA GLN A 3 34.29 7.59 -6.80
C GLN A 3 33.53 8.76 -6.20
N VAL A 4 32.23 8.88 -6.48
CA VAL A 4 31.28 9.63 -5.66
C VAL A 4 30.03 8.78 -5.45
N GLY A 5 30.09 7.91 -4.44
CA GLY A 5 28.92 7.35 -3.80
C GLY A 5 28.57 8.25 -2.61
N PHE A 6 27.32 8.71 -2.53
CA PHE A 6 26.81 9.40 -1.34
C PHE A 6 25.47 8.81 -0.87
N PHE A 7 25.63 7.80 -0.01
CA PHE A 7 24.95 7.55 1.26
C PHE A 7 23.43 7.26 1.30
N SER A 8 23.12 5.97 1.15
CA SER A 8 22.24 5.27 2.09
C SER A 8 22.99 5.08 3.42
N ARG A 9 22.57 5.75 4.49
CA ARG A 9 23.02 5.43 5.86
C ARG A 9 22.07 4.40 6.46
N LYS A 10 22.58 3.17 6.60
CA LYS A 10 22.14 2.14 7.53
C LYS A 10 21.81 2.75 8.90
N TRP A 11 20.62 2.46 9.41
CA TRP A 11 20.36 2.46 10.85
C TRP A 11 20.26 1.02 11.35
N ARG A 12 20.99 0.73 12.44
CA ARG A 12 21.02 -0.59 13.11
C ARG A 12 19.66 -0.88 13.78
N PRO A 13 19.16 -2.13 13.74
CA PRO A 13 17.93 -2.52 14.42
C PRO A 13 18.22 -2.91 15.87
N GLU A 14 18.16 -1.96 16.81
CA GLU A 14 18.18 -2.27 18.26
C GLU A 14 17.02 -1.62 19.05
N LEU A 15 15.93 -1.23 18.38
CA LEU A 15 14.74 -0.70 19.06
C LEU A 15 13.43 -1.46 18.75
N ILE A 16 13.52 -2.77 18.50
CA ILE A 16 12.38 -3.70 18.55
C ILE A 16 12.81 -4.94 19.34
N ARG A 17 13.06 -4.76 20.63
CA ARG A 17 13.29 -5.88 21.56
C ARG A 17 12.99 -5.47 23.00
N ASN A 18 11.81 -4.92 23.26
CA ASN A 18 11.34 -4.70 24.65
C ASN A 18 9.81 -4.69 24.86
N LEU A 19 9.04 -5.40 24.03
CA LEU A 19 7.63 -5.71 24.32
C LEU A 19 7.36 -7.22 24.14
N GLY A 20 8.18 -8.04 24.81
CA GLY A 20 8.12 -9.50 24.77
C GLY A 20 8.56 -10.17 26.06
N ARG A 21 8.43 -9.50 27.21
CA ARG A 21 8.59 -10.10 28.53
C ARG A 21 7.55 -9.52 29.47
N LEU A 22 6.44 -10.23 29.61
CA LEU A 22 5.62 -10.34 30.83
C LEU A 22 4.49 -11.33 30.52
N SER A 23 4.82 -12.62 30.45
CA SER A 23 3.87 -13.74 30.62
C SER A 23 4.64 -15.07 30.59
N HIS A 24 5.54 -15.27 31.54
CA HIS A 24 5.95 -16.60 31.97
C HIS A 24 6.39 -16.52 33.44
N SER A 25 5.42 -16.70 34.33
CA SER A 25 5.64 -17.23 35.66
C SER A 25 4.33 -17.86 36.12
N CYS A 26 4.17 -19.15 35.85
CA CYS A 26 3.75 -20.07 36.89
C CYS A 26 4.13 -21.47 36.43
N ALA A 27 5.22 -21.96 37.00
CA ALA A 27 5.68 -23.32 36.80
C ALA A 27 5.49 -24.07 38.11
N ARG A 28 5.02 -25.32 37.97
CA ARG A 28 5.25 -26.49 38.84
C ARG A 28 4.35 -26.68 40.05
N GLY A 29 3.85 -27.92 40.11
CA GLY A 29 3.29 -28.60 41.27
C GLY A 29 2.67 -29.92 40.84
N ALA A 30 3.51 -30.94 40.65
CA ALA A 30 3.10 -32.31 40.30
C ALA A 30 2.56 -33.08 41.52
N HIS A 31 1.81 -34.16 41.23
CA HIS A 31 1.63 -35.44 41.95
C HIS A 31 0.15 -35.86 42.02
N THR A 32 -0.29 -36.80 41.17
CA THR A 32 -0.40 -38.26 41.40
C THR A 32 -1.49 -38.63 42.42
N ILE A 33 -2.54 -39.32 41.95
CA ILE A 33 -3.08 -40.61 42.47
C ILE A 33 -4.19 -41.07 41.51
N ALA A 34 -4.12 -42.33 41.11
CA ALA A 34 -5.10 -43.06 40.33
C ALA A 34 -6.03 -43.89 41.24
N ASP A 35 -7.08 -44.43 40.62
CA ASP A 35 -8.02 -45.46 41.11
C ASP A 35 -9.12 -44.94 42.08
N GLU A 36 -10.39 -45.35 42.03
CA GLU A 36 -10.97 -46.63 41.59
C GLU A 36 -12.52 -46.49 41.45
N THR A 37 -13.13 -47.24 40.52
CA THR A 37 -14.46 -47.90 40.55
C THR A 37 -15.80 -47.19 40.86
N GLY A 38 -16.81 -47.48 40.03
CA GLY A 38 -18.00 -48.21 40.51
C GLY A 38 -19.34 -47.49 40.63
N MET A 39 -20.16 -47.59 39.58
CA MET A 39 -21.58 -48.01 39.56
C MET A 39 -22.67 -47.32 40.42
N LYS A 40 -23.76 -47.00 39.69
CA LYS A 40 -25.22 -47.02 40.02
C LYS A 40 -25.94 -45.71 40.38
N ALA A 41 -27.07 -45.59 39.68
CA ALA A 41 -28.18 -44.66 39.86
C ALA A 41 -28.97 -44.94 41.15
N ASP A 42 -29.62 -43.91 41.71
CA ASP A 42 -31.06 -43.89 41.96
C ASP A 42 -31.56 -42.48 42.38
N SER A 43 -32.85 -42.31 42.13
CA SER A 43 -33.89 -41.32 42.39
C SER A 43 -33.92 -40.45 43.66
N SER A 44 -34.68 -39.36 43.50
CA SER A 44 -35.61 -38.70 44.43
C SER A 44 -35.13 -38.28 45.82
N GLU A 45 -35.20 -36.98 46.10
CA GLU A 45 -36.26 -36.42 46.97
C GLU A 45 -36.11 -34.90 47.08
N ALA A 46 -37.24 -34.21 46.88
CA ALA A 46 -37.43 -32.82 47.21
C ALA A 46 -37.59 -32.66 48.73
N ARG A 47 -36.96 -31.65 49.33
CA ARG A 47 -37.38 -31.09 50.62
C ARG A 47 -37.31 -29.57 50.62
N GLU A 48 -38.44 -28.97 50.96
CA GLU A 48 -38.67 -27.54 51.10
C GLU A 48 -38.10 -26.97 52.43
N ILE A 49 -37.40 -25.83 52.29
CA ILE A 49 -37.51 -24.52 52.98
C ILE A 49 -37.73 -24.48 54.52
N PRO A 50 -36.99 -23.60 55.23
CA PRO A 50 -37.69 -22.49 55.87
C PRO A 50 -37.11 -21.11 55.53
N ILE A 51 -38.06 -20.20 55.29
CA ILE A 51 -37.93 -18.79 55.00
C ILE A 51 -37.28 -18.07 56.19
N ARG A 52 -36.21 -17.31 55.95
CA ARG A 52 -35.79 -16.21 56.84
C ARG A 52 -36.04 -14.88 56.15
N HIS A 53 -37.06 -14.19 56.63
CA HIS A 53 -37.30 -12.77 56.41
C HIS A 53 -36.09 -11.96 56.90
N SER A 54 -35.50 -11.15 56.03
CA SER A 54 -34.65 -10.03 56.43
C SER A 54 -34.67 -8.95 55.34
N ARG A 55 -35.56 -7.99 55.55
CA ARG A 55 -35.54 -6.56 55.14
C ARG A 55 -34.82 -6.20 53.85
N GLU A 56 -35.64 -5.76 52.88
CA GLU A 56 -35.25 -4.76 51.89
C GLU A 56 -34.55 -3.57 52.57
N LYS A 57 -33.38 -3.23 52.04
CA LYS A 57 -32.91 -1.86 51.97
C LYS A 57 -32.70 -1.53 50.51
N ILE A 58 -33.64 -0.74 50.00
CA ILE A 58 -33.50 0.07 48.80
C ILE A 58 -32.64 1.26 49.23
N ASP A 59 -31.40 1.32 48.77
CA ASP A 59 -30.55 2.52 48.88
C ASP A 59 -29.87 2.75 47.52
N ASP A 60 -30.51 3.65 46.78
CA ASP A 60 -30.00 4.72 45.92
C ASP A 60 -28.99 4.44 44.79
N ASP A 61 -29.49 4.72 43.59
CA ASP A 61 -28.79 4.87 42.32
C ASP A 61 -27.75 6.01 42.38
N SER A 62 -26.45 5.72 42.23
CA SER A 62 -25.55 6.63 41.51
C SER A 62 -24.19 6.00 41.19
N LYS A 63 -24.13 4.95 40.36
CA LYS A 63 -22.88 4.56 39.68
C LYS A 63 -23.12 4.15 38.24
N SER A 64 -23.60 5.07 37.41
CA SER A 64 -23.38 4.99 35.97
C SER A 64 -21.93 5.39 35.67
N ASN A 65 -21.00 4.48 35.94
CA ASN A 65 -19.68 4.55 35.33
C ASN A 65 -19.85 4.22 33.84
N GLN A 66 -20.29 5.21 33.05
CA GLN A 66 -20.26 5.15 31.59
C GLN A 66 -18.79 5.17 31.15
N GLN A 67 -18.11 4.03 31.32
CA GLN A 67 -17.05 3.67 30.40
C GLN A 67 -17.74 3.38 29.07
N VAL A 68 -17.88 4.42 28.25
CA VAL A 68 -18.00 4.26 26.81
C VAL A 68 -16.73 3.51 26.39
N LYS A 69 -16.82 2.18 26.29
CA LYS A 69 -15.86 1.42 25.52
C LYS A 69 -15.99 1.98 24.11
N GLU A 70 -15.04 2.79 23.67
CA GLU A 70 -14.83 3.02 22.25
C GLU A 70 -14.72 1.64 21.61
N GLU A 71 -15.79 1.23 20.93
CA GLU A 71 -15.79 0.05 20.10
C GLU A 71 -14.85 0.35 18.95
N LYS A 72 -13.57 0.01 19.12
CA LYS A 72 -12.55 0.18 18.09
C LYS A 72 -13.05 -0.54 16.84
N ALA A 73 -13.36 0.23 15.81
CA ALA A 73 -13.77 -0.30 14.52
C ALA A 73 -12.79 -1.40 14.07
N LEU A 74 -13.32 -2.53 13.59
CA LEU A 74 -12.49 -3.62 13.10
C LEU A 74 -11.81 -3.21 11.79
N PRO A 75 -10.56 -3.63 11.54
CA PRO A 75 -9.86 -3.33 10.30
C PRO A 75 -10.55 -4.02 9.11
N LEU A 76 -10.73 -3.29 8.01
CA LEU A 76 -11.38 -3.78 6.79
C LEU A 76 -10.48 -4.73 5.97
N TYR A 77 -9.16 -4.65 6.17
CA TYR A 77 -8.15 -5.52 5.58
C TYR A 77 -6.89 -5.54 6.46
N LYS A 78 -5.95 -6.46 6.20
CA LYS A 78 -4.78 -6.80 7.05
C LYS A 78 -4.01 -5.60 7.63
N HIS A 79 -3.86 -4.51 6.87
CA HIS A 79 -3.09 -3.33 7.24
C HIS A 79 -3.95 -2.06 7.45
N HIS A 80 -5.28 -2.20 7.41
CA HIS A 80 -6.20 -1.07 7.58
C HIS A 80 -6.08 -0.49 8.99
N ILE A 81 -5.96 0.82 9.06
CA ILE A 81 -6.03 1.62 10.27
C ILE A 81 -7.32 2.44 10.18
N PRO A 82 -8.38 2.04 10.91
CA PRO A 82 -9.61 2.80 10.96
C PRO A 82 -9.33 4.22 11.46
N THR A 83 -9.81 5.22 10.73
CA THR A 83 -9.68 6.62 11.11
C THR A 83 -11.02 7.32 11.01
N ASP A 84 -11.37 8.13 12.00
CA ASP A 84 -12.50 9.04 11.88
C ASP A 84 -12.17 10.26 10.99
N ILE A 85 -13.17 11.09 10.68
CA ILE A 85 -13.01 12.27 9.81
C ILE A 85 -11.99 13.26 10.37
N PHE A 86 -11.93 13.43 11.69
CA PHE A 86 -11.00 14.34 12.35
C PHE A 86 -9.57 13.82 12.27
N GLN A 87 -9.34 12.56 12.61
CA GLN A 87 -8.06 11.86 12.48
C GLN A 87 -7.58 11.88 11.02
N LYS A 88 -8.47 11.60 10.06
CA LYS A 88 -8.14 11.63 8.63
C LYS A 88 -7.77 13.03 8.14
N THR A 89 -8.47 14.06 8.62
CA THR A 89 -8.16 15.46 8.31
C THR A 89 -6.81 15.86 8.91
N LEU A 90 -6.55 15.51 10.17
CA LEU A 90 -5.28 15.77 10.84
C LEU A 90 -4.10 15.06 10.14
N LEU A 91 -4.28 13.79 9.76
CA LEU A 91 -3.30 13.03 8.96
C LEU A 91 -3.04 13.71 7.62
N THR A 92 -4.09 14.16 6.93
CA THR A 92 -3.99 14.86 5.65
C THR A 92 -3.16 16.14 5.78
N VAL A 93 -3.50 16.99 6.74
CA VAL A 93 -2.83 18.28 6.97
C VAL A 93 -1.37 18.05 7.38
N GLY A 94 -1.12 17.11 8.30
CA GLY A 94 0.22 16.76 8.76
C GLY A 94 1.09 16.19 7.64
N ALA A 95 0.54 15.27 6.84
CA ALA A 95 1.23 14.66 5.70
C ALA A 95 1.51 15.68 4.59
N ALA A 96 0.57 16.58 4.28
CA ALA A 96 0.78 17.67 3.33
C ALA A 96 1.90 18.61 3.78
N ALA A 97 1.87 19.06 5.04
CA ALA A 97 2.92 19.92 5.59
C ALA A 97 4.30 19.22 5.56
N ALA A 98 4.36 17.95 5.97
CA ALA A 98 5.60 17.19 5.96
C ALA A 98 6.14 16.94 4.54
N ALA A 99 5.28 16.65 3.57
CA ALA A 99 5.68 16.46 2.17
C ALA A 99 6.15 17.76 1.50
N LEU A 100 5.62 18.92 1.92
CA LEU A 100 6.11 20.23 1.47
C LEU A 100 7.49 20.56 2.05
N LEU A 101 7.71 20.26 3.34
CA LEU A 101 8.97 20.50 4.03
C LEU A 101 10.08 19.57 3.54
N ASP A 102 9.77 18.27 3.37
CA ASP A 102 10.69 17.29 2.81
C ASP A 102 9.96 16.34 1.83
N PRO A 103 10.02 16.65 0.52
CA PRO A 103 9.42 15.81 -0.51
C PRO A 103 10.01 14.40 -0.62
N ARG A 104 11.16 14.12 0.04
CA ARG A 104 11.78 12.79 0.06
C ARG A 104 11.12 11.86 1.10
N ARG A 105 10.18 12.38 1.90
CA ARG A 105 9.33 11.60 2.79
C ARG A 105 8.22 10.91 2.00
N HIS A 106 8.59 9.84 1.30
CA HIS A 106 7.68 9.02 0.51
C HIS A 106 6.50 8.47 1.32
N ASP A 107 6.69 8.24 2.62
CA ASP A 107 5.65 7.87 3.59
C ASP A 107 4.55 8.93 3.71
N MET A 108 4.91 10.22 3.74
CA MET A 108 3.94 11.31 3.87
C MET A 108 3.21 11.57 2.56
N VAL A 109 3.89 11.42 1.41
CA VAL A 109 3.22 11.45 0.11
C VAL A 109 2.22 10.29 -0.02
N ALA A 110 2.58 9.12 0.48
CA ALA A 110 1.70 7.96 0.53
C ALA A 110 0.45 8.21 1.39
N VAL A 111 0.61 8.72 2.61
CA VAL A 111 -0.51 9.08 3.51
C VAL A 111 -1.41 10.12 2.85
N LEU A 112 -0.82 11.21 2.34
CA LEU A 112 -1.57 12.27 1.66
C LEU A 112 -2.39 11.71 0.50
N GLY A 113 -1.81 10.77 -0.24
CA GLY A 113 -2.48 10.11 -1.34
C GLY A 113 -3.68 9.27 -0.92
N GLU A 114 -3.56 8.53 0.17
CA GLU A 114 -4.66 7.71 0.70
C GLU A 114 -5.80 8.57 1.24
N THR A 115 -5.49 9.67 1.94
CA THR A 115 -6.50 10.49 2.59
C THR A 115 -7.20 11.47 1.64
N THR A 116 -6.60 11.79 0.49
CA THR A 116 -7.18 12.70 -0.52
C THR A 116 -7.63 11.98 -1.81
N GLY A 117 -7.30 10.70 -1.95
CA GLY A 117 -7.42 9.96 -3.21
C GLY A 117 -8.80 9.38 -3.50
N TYR A 118 -9.76 9.40 -2.56
CA TYR A 118 -11.02 8.64 -2.68
C TYR A 118 -11.71 8.82 -4.04
N THR A 119 -11.99 10.06 -4.46
CA THR A 119 -12.67 10.35 -5.73
C THR A 119 -11.88 9.86 -6.94
N ALA A 120 -10.56 9.97 -6.92
CA ALA A 120 -9.70 9.49 -8.00
C ALA A 120 -9.67 7.95 -8.02
N LEU A 121 -9.56 7.31 -6.85
CA LEU A 121 -9.61 5.85 -6.72
C LEU A 121 -10.93 5.27 -7.21
N SER A 122 -12.08 5.88 -6.88
CA SER A 122 -13.38 5.45 -7.39
C SER A 122 -13.47 5.55 -8.91
N LYS A 123 -12.88 6.60 -9.51
CA LYS A 123 -12.83 6.74 -10.97
C LYS A 123 -11.93 5.69 -11.61
N ILE A 124 -10.75 5.43 -11.05
CA ILE A 124 -9.85 4.38 -11.53
C ILE A 124 -10.55 3.02 -11.45
N TYR A 125 -11.20 2.72 -10.33
CA TYR A 125 -11.96 1.48 -10.16
C TYR A 125 -13.06 1.32 -11.22
N ALA A 126 -13.83 2.38 -11.50
CA ALA A 126 -14.83 2.36 -12.56
C ALA A 126 -14.22 2.11 -13.95
N MET A 127 -13.13 2.81 -14.29
CA MET A 127 -12.40 2.59 -15.56
C MET A 127 -11.82 1.17 -15.67
N MET A 128 -11.40 0.58 -14.54
CA MET A 128 -10.94 -0.81 -14.50
C MET A 128 -12.08 -1.80 -14.73
N ILE A 129 -13.28 -1.56 -14.19
CA ILE A 129 -14.46 -2.42 -14.42
C ILE A 129 -14.89 -2.45 -15.89
N GLU A 130 -14.84 -1.29 -16.55
CA GLU A 130 -15.25 -1.12 -17.95
C GLU A 130 -14.31 -1.82 -18.93
N ASP A 131 -13.05 -2.05 -18.55
CA ASP A 131 -12.05 -2.78 -19.33
C ASP A 131 -12.06 -4.28 -18.99
N GLU A 132 -11.95 -5.14 -20.00
CA GLU A 132 -11.97 -6.60 -19.79
C GLU A 132 -10.76 -7.08 -18.96
N GLU A 133 -9.57 -6.57 -19.25
CA GLU A 133 -8.33 -6.92 -18.54
C GLU A 133 -8.33 -6.28 -17.15
N GLY A 134 -8.75 -5.01 -17.05
CA GLY A 134 -8.94 -4.30 -15.79
C GLY A 134 -9.91 -5.02 -14.84
N ARG A 135 -11.03 -5.52 -15.34
CA ARG A 135 -12.00 -6.29 -14.55
C ARG A 135 -11.42 -7.60 -14.06
N GLN A 136 -10.65 -8.30 -14.90
CA GLN A 136 -9.98 -9.53 -14.47
C GLN A 136 -8.94 -9.26 -13.37
N ILE A 137 -8.21 -8.14 -13.45
CA ILE A 137 -7.29 -7.71 -12.40
C ILE A 137 -8.03 -7.46 -11.07
N LEU A 138 -9.19 -6.80 -11.10
CA LEU A 138 -9.99 -6.55 -9.89
C LEU A 138 -10.51 -7.84 -9.24
N ILE A 139 -10.76 -8.89 -10.04
CA ILE A 139 -11.16 -10.22 -9.56
C ILE A 139 -9.95 -10.97 -8.97
N ASP A 140 -8.89 -11.10 -9.76
CA ASP A 140 -7.71 -11.91 -9.41
C ASP A 140 -6.88 -11.26 -8.29
N LYS A 141 -6.94 -9.94 -8.19
CA LYS A 141 -6.16 -9.09 -7.29
C LYS A 141 -4.65 -9.44 -7.27
N PRO A 142 -3.98 -9.56 -8.43
CA PRO A 142 -2.57 -9.91 -8.48
C PRO A 142 -1.72 -8.87 -7.76
N ARG A 143 -0.59 -9.31 -7.21
CA ARG A 143 0.37 -8.51 -6.43
C ARG A 143 1.75 -8.59 -7.03
N ILE A 144 2.48 -7.48 -7.00
CA ILE A 144 3.85 -7.38 -7.50
C ILE A 144 4.74 -7.12 -6.29
N ASN A 145 5.26 -8.19 -5.70
CA ASN A 145 6.17 -8.14 -4.55
C ASN A 145 7.09 -9.38 -4.56
N SER A 146 8.08 -9.44 -3.68
CA SER A 146 9.07 -10.54 -3.72
C SER A 146 8.49 -11.92 -3.38
N SER A 147 7.28 -11.99 -2.80
CA SER A 147 6.61 -13.27 -2.51
C SER A 147 5.87 -13.84 -3.71
N THR A 148 5.51 -13.00 -4.69
CA THR A 148 4.77 -13.42 -5.90
C THR A 148 5.67 -13.48 -7.14
N LEU A 149 6.76 -12.72 -7.18
CA LEU A 149 7.67 -12.69 -8.30
C LEU A 149 8.82 -13.70 -8.16
N ASN A 150 9.08 -14.48 -9.22
CA ASN A 150 10.30 -15.27 -9.34
C ASN A 150 11.43 -14.41 -9.93
N LEU A 151 12.10 -13.62 -9.09
CA LEU A 151 13.18 -12.73 -9.54
C LEU A 151 14.35 -13.44 -10.24
N PRO A 152 14.80 -14.64 -9.81
CA PRO A 152 15.81 -15.40 -10.55
C PRO A 152 15.36 -15.76 -11.98
N PHE A 153 14.09 -16.12 -12.18
CA PHE A 153 13.54 -16.37 -13.50
C PHE A 153 13.53 -15.10 -14.35
N LEU A 154 13.04 -13.97 -13.82
CA LEU A 154 13.01 -12.70 -14.55
C LEU A 154 14.40 -12.23 -14.99
N ARG A 155 15.45 -12.51 -14.18
CA ARG A 155 16.85 -12.23 -14.52
C ARG A 155 17.37 -13.02 -15.73
N GLN A 156 16.83 -14.21 -15.95
CA GLN A 156 17.25 -15.10 -17.03
C GLN A 156 16.52 -14.81 -18.34
N LEU A 157 15.47 -13.99 -18.31
CA LEU A 157 14.74 -13.64 -19.52
C LEU A 157 15.63 -12.86 -20.50
N PRO A 158 15.42 -13.02 -21.82
CA PRO A 158 16.18 -12.30 -22.83
C PRO A 158 16.12 -10.78 -22.67
N GLU A 159 17.20 -10.11 -23.05
CA GLU A 159 17.22 -8.65 -23.15
C GLU A 159 16.12 -8.17 -24.11
N GLY A 160 15.44 -7.09 -23.75
CA GLY A 160 14.30 -6.56 -24.51
C GLY A 160 12.93 -7.09 -24.06
N THR A 161 12.86 -8.11 -23.20
CA THR A 161 11.59 -8.52 -22.56
C THR A 161 11.22 -7.59 -21.39
N LEU A 162 9.93 -7.52 -21.05
CA LEU A 162 9.44 -6.75 -19.90
C LEU A 162 10.12 -7.18 -18.59
N GLY A 163 10.21 -8.48 -18.33
CA GLY A 163 10.76 -9.02 -17.09
C GLY A 163 12.24 -8.71 -16.92
N HIS A 164 13.03 -8.86 -18.00
CA HIS A 164 14.43 -8.46 -17.96
C HIS A 164 14.58 -6.95 -17.72
N ALA A 165 13.79 -6.12 -18.42
CA ALA A 165 13.83 -4.68 -18.26
C ALA A 165 13.43 -4.22 -16.86
N TYR A 166 12.42 -4.85 -16.25
CA TYR A 166 11.97 -4.54 -14.89
C TYR A 166 13.04 -4.88 -13.86
N ILE A 167 13.67 -6.07 -13.96
CA ILE A 167 14.78 -6.40 -13.06
C ILE A 167 15.94 -5.43 -13.22
N LYS A 168 16.31 -5.11 -14.46
CA LYS A 168 17.37 -4.14 -14.73
C LYS A 168 17.04 -2.79 -14.08
N PHE A 169 15.79 -2.32 -14.18
CA PHE A 169 15.33 -1.11 -13.51
C PHE A 169 15.50 -1.19 -11.99
N LEU A 170 15.09 -2.30 -11.36
CA LEU A 170 15.23 -2.49 -9.91
C LEU A 170 16.71 -2.44 -9.48
N ASP A 171 17.59 -3.12 -10.21
CA ASP A 171 19.02 -3.18 -9.93
C ASP A 171 19.71 -1.82 -10.10
N ASP A 172 19.46 -1.14 -11.23
CA ASP A 172 20.04 0.18 -11.53
C ASP A 172 19.66 1.22 -10.47
N ASN A 173 18.45 1.12 -9.92
CA ASN A 173 17.91 2.04 -8.93
C ASN A 173 18.11 1.59 -7.48
N GLN A 174 18.67 0.39 -7.24
CA GLN A 174 18.86 -0.21 -5.92
C GLN A 174 17.57 -0.27 -5.09
N VAL A 175 16.45 -0.61 -5.75
CA VAL A 175 15.13 -0.78 -5.13
C VAL A 175 14.64 -2.22 -5.28
N THR A 176 13.57 -2.57 -4.56
CA THR A 176 12.96 -3.90 -4.60
C THR A 176 11.46 -3.78 -4.84
N PRO A 177 10.78 -4.85 -5.31
CA PRO A 177 9.32 -4.87 -5.41
C PRO A 177 8.63 -4.57 -4.07
N ASP A 178 9.28 -4.87 -2.94
CA ASP A 178 8.75 -4.64 -1.58
C ASP A 178 8.98 -3.21 -1.06
N SER A 179 9.62 -2.34 -1.84
CA SER A 179 9.92 -0.95 -1.41
C SER A 179 8.65 -0.10 -1.26
N ARG A 180 7.49 -0.61 -1.67
CA ARG A 180 6.20 0.09 -1.66
C ARG A 180 5.41 -0.22 -0.40
N LEU A 181 5.08 0.82 0.37
CA LEU A 181 4.37 0.67 1.64
C LEU A 181 2.94 0.14 1.44
N PRO A 182 2.46 -0.72 2.35
CA PRO A 182 1.06 -1.14 2.35
C PRO A 182 0.13 0.07 2.53
N VAL A 183 -1.01 0.07 1.84
CA VAL A 183 -2.12 1.01 2.06
C VAL A 183 -2.72 0.76 3.45
N GLN A 184 -3.11 1.83 4.15
CA GLN A 184 -3.55 1.76 5.56
C GLN A 184 -4.83 2.57 5.84
N PHE A 185 -5.04 3.71 5.17
CA PHE A 185 -6.01 4.75 5.51
C PHE A 185 -7.14 4.88 4.48
N VAL A 186 -7.26 3.95 3.53
CA VAL A 186 -8.40 3.88 2.60
C VAL A 186 -9.48 3.00 3.24
N ASP A 187 -10.67 3.56 3.45
CA ASP A 187 -11.81 2.90 4.14
C ASP A 187 -12.73 2.12 3.19
N ASP A 188 -12.16 1.54 2.14
CA ASP A 188 -12.85 0.68 1.19
C ASP A 188 -11.84 -0.38 0.69
N PRO A 189 -12.09 -1.69 0.88
CA PRO A 189 -11.16 -2.74 0.46
C PRO A 189 -10.85 -2.79 -1.04
N GLU A 190 -11.82 -2.45 -1.89
CA GLU A 190 -11.63 -2.44 -3.35
C GLU A 190 -10.78 -1.24 -3.76
N LEU A 191 -11.06 -0.05 -3.22
CA LEU A 191 -10.25 1.13 -3.48
C LEU A 191 -8.85 1.03 -2.85
N ALA A 192 -8.73 0.35 -1.71
CA ALA A 192 -7.45 0.04 -1.09
C ALA A 192 -6.61 -0.87 -2.00
N TYR A 193 -7.23 -1.86 -2.65
CA TYR A 193 -6.56 -2.68 -3.66
C TYR A 193 -6.11 -1.83 -4.85
N VAL A 194 -6.98 -0.96 -5.40
CA VAL A 194 -6.62 -0.08 -6.52
C VAL A 194 -5.44 0.83 -6.19
N MET A 195 -5.45 1.47 -5.01
CA MET A 195 -4.35 2.31 -4.55
C MET A 195 -3.06 1.51 -4.39
N GLN A 196 -3.16 0.29 -3.89
CA GLN A 196 -2.01 -0.57 -3.69
C GLN A 196 -1.43 -1.10 -5.01
N ARG A 197 -2.28 -1.46 -5.99
CA ARG A 197 -1.84 -1.79 -7.35
C ARG A 197 -1.11 -0.62 -7.99
N TYR A 198 -1.62 0.60 -7.83
CA TYR A 198 -0.93 1.80 -8.31
C TYR A 198 0.48 1.91 -7.72
N ARG A 199 0.63 1.71 -6.41
CA ARG A 199 1.94 1.75 -5.74
C ARG A 199 2.91 0.69 -6.28
N GLU A 200 2.45 -0.56 -6.36
CA GLU A 200 3.27 -1.68 -6.82
C GLU A 200 3.61 -1.57 -8.31
N GLY A 201 2.71 -1.01 -9.12
CA GLY A 201 2.90 -0.80 -10.55
C GLY A 201 3.81 0.38 -10.91
N HIS A 202 4.07 1.32 -10.00
CA HIS A 202 4.82 2.54 -10.32
C HIS A 202 6.20 2.28 -10.93
N ASP A 203 6.97 1.32 -10.39
CA ASP A 203 8.29 0.98 -10.94
C ASP A 203 8.19 0.28 -12.32
N LEU A 204 7.09 -0.44 -12.56
CA LEU A 204 6.76 -0.96 -13.90
C LEU A 204 6.36 0.17 -14.86
N PHE A 205 5.68 1.21 -14.38
CA PHE A 205 5.35 2.38 -15.21
C PHE A 205 6.63 3.06 -15.69
N HIS A 206 7.62 3.27 -14.81
CA HIS A 206 8.94 3.73 -15.23
C HIS A 206 9.58 2.82 -16.29
N THR A 207 9.53 1.51 -16.05
CA THR A 207 10.11 0.50 -16.96
C THR A 207 9.45 0.53 -18.34
N VAL A 208 8.13 0.45 -18.41
CA VAL A 208 7.38 0.43 -19.67
C VAL A 208 7.45 1.78 -20.39
N LEU A 209 7.52 2.89 -19.66
CA LEU A 209 7.68 4.22 -20.24
C LEU A 209 9.13 4.53 -20.62
N GLY A 210 10.10 3.70 -20.21
CA GLY A 210 11.52 3.94 -20.46
C GLY A 210 12.07 5.18 -19.75
N MET A 211 11.45 5.57 -18.63
CA MET A 211 11.78 6.79 -17.89
C MET A 211 12.67 6.49 -16.68
N PRO A 212 13.83 7.15 -16.53
CA PRO A 212 14.67 7.02 -15.35
C PRO A 212 14.03 7.69 -14.12
N THR A 213 14.56 7.42 -12.93
CA THR A 213 14.13 8.02 -11.65
C THR A 213 14.82 9.36 -11.35
N ASN A 214 15.44 9.98 -12.36
CA ASN A 214 15.92 11.35 -12.23
C ASN A 214 14.74 12.33 -12.22
N MET A 215 14.94 13.56 -11.76
CA MET A 215 13.84 14.54 -11.61
C MET A 215 13.03 14.77 -12.90
N LEU A 216 13.66 14.65 -14.08
CA LEU A 216 12.96 14.85 -15.36
C LEU A 216 12.07 13.64 -15.70
N GLY A 217 12.59 12.42 -15.54
CA GLY A 217 11.83 11.19 -15.75
C GLY A 217 10.70 11.01 -14.73
N GLU A 218 10.95 11.30 -13.46
CA GLU A 218 9.93 11.32 -12.41
C GLU A 218 8.76 12.24 -12.76
N VAL A 219 9.04 13.48 -13.16
CA VAL A 219 7.99 14.43 -13.55
C VAL A 219 7.24 13.97 -14.80
N ALA A 220 7.92 13.37 -15.78
CA ALA A 220 7.28 12.83 -16.97
C ALA A 220 6.32 11.68 -16.65
N VAL A 221 6.74 10.73 -15.80
CA VAL A 221 5.87 9.65 -15.30
C VAL A 221 4.70 10.24 -14.50
N LYS A 222 4.94 11.23 -13.63
CA LYS A 222 3.87 11.90 -12.87
C LYS A 222 2.84 12.60 -13.75
N TRP A 223 3.23 13.14 -14.91
CA TRP A 223 2.27 13.66 -15.89
C TRP A 223 1.38 12.56 -16.45
N ILE A 224 1.95 11.43 -16.86
CA ILE A 224 1.18 10.29 -17.39
C ILE A 224 0.26 9.72 -16.32
N GLU A 225 0.79 9.44 -15.13
CA GLU A 225 0.00 8.97 -13.98
C GLU A 225 -1.09 9.98 -13.61
N GLY A 226 -0.77 11.27 -13.56
CA GLY A 226 -1.72 12.32 -13.21
C GLY A 226 -2.87 12.45 -14.21
N ILE A 227 -2.57 12.34 -15.51
CA ILE A 227 -3.58 12.35 -16.57
C ILE A 227 -4.45 11.10 -16.51
N GLN A 228 -3.85 9.92 -16.37
CA GLN A 228 -4.58 8.66 -16.39
C GLN A 228 -5.39 8.39 -15.12
N THR A 229 -4.83 8.72 -13.95
CA THR A 229 -5.40 8.32 -12.65
C THR A 229 -6.13 9.45 -11.94
N GLY A 230 -5.76 10.71 -12.22
CA GLY A 230 -6.27 11.87 -11.48
C GLY A 230 -5.88 11.90 -10.00
N LEU A 231 -4.97 11.02 -9.55
CA LEU A 231 -4.57 10.98 -8.15
C LEU A 231 -3.89 12.30 -7.74
N PRO A 232 -4.27 12.92 -6.61
CA PRO A 232 -3.78 14.25 -6.22
C PRO A 232 -2.25 14.35 -6.13
N MET A 233 -1.58 13.32 -5.63
CA MET A 233 -0.12 13.32 -5.50
C MET A 233 0.60 13.23 -6.85
N CYS A 234 0.00 12.56 -7.84
CA CYS A 234 0.53 12.51 -9.22
C CYS A 234 0.37 13.86 -9.90
N VAL A 235 -0.85 14.43 -9.85
CA VAL A 235 -1.15 15.75 -10.42
C VAL A 235 -0.27 16.83 -9.78
N GLY A 236 -0.15 16.83 -8.46
CA GLY A 236 0.72 17.74 -7.73
C GLY A 236 2.20 17.58 -8.11
N GLY A 237 2.69 16.34 -8.20
CA GLY A 237 4.06 16.04 -8.65
C GLY A 237 4.34 16.54 -10.07
N ALA A 238 3.39 16.38 -10.98
CA ALA A 238 3.48 16.83 -12.37
C ALA A 238 3.54 18.37 -12.48
N ILE A 239 2.69 19.07 -11.72
CA ILE A 239 2.59 20.54 -11.77
C ILE A 239 3.75 21.21 -11.03
N PHE A 240 4.08 20.75 -9.83
CA PHE A 240 5.05 21.42 -8.94
C PHE A 240 6.47 20.86 -9.03
N GLY A 241 6.66 19.64 -9.53
CA GLY A 241 7.99 19.05 -9.77
C GLY A 241 8.91 19.93 -10.63
N PRO A 242 8.43 20.51 -11.75
CA PRO A 242 9.23 21.39 -12.61
C PRO A 242 9.82 22.64 -11.93
N LEU A 243 9.29 23.06 -10.77
CA LEU A 243 9.85 24.19 -10.01
C LEU A 243 11.31 23.93 -9.60
N ARG A 244 11.72 22.66 -9.50
CA ARG A 244 13.08 22.24 -9.11
C ARG A 244 14.04 22.08 -10.30
N PHE A 245 13.60 22.32 -11.53
CA PHE A 245 14.46 22.13 -12.72
C PHE A 245 15.52 23.22 -12.88
N ARG A 246 16.74 22.77 -13.15
CA ARG A 246 17.83 23.62 -13.67
C ARG A 246 17.51 24.08 -15.10
N PRO A 247 18.12 25.18 -15.61
CA PRO A 247 17.79 25.72 -16.93
C PRO A 247 17.84 24.69 -18.08
N LYS A 248 18.89 23.85 -18.15
CA LYS A 248 19.01 22.78 -19.16
C LYS A 248 17.90 21.73 -19.06
N GLN A 249 17.53 21.33 -17.83
CA GLN A 249 16.45 20.38 -17.61
C GLN A 249 15.10 20.98 -18.01
N ARG A 250 14.88 22.25 -17.70
CA ARG A 250 13.65 22.97 -18.06
C ARG A 250 13.48 23.09 -19.56
N GLN A 251 14.57 23.31 -20.30
CA GLN A 251 14.54 23.33 -21.77
C GLN A 251 14.09 21.97 -22.32
N LYS A 252 14.82 20.89 -22.00
CA LYS A 252 14.44 19.52 -22.41
C LYS A 252 13.01 19.16 -21.98
N TYR A 253 12.62 19.56 -20.78
CA TYR A 253 11.28 19.35 -20.25
C TYR A 253 10.20 19.97 -21.14
N ILE A 254 10.34 21.24 -21.50
CA ILE A 254 9.34 21.97 -22.29
C ILE A 254 9.34 21.47 -23.75
N SER A 255 10.51 21.22 -24.33
CA SER A 255 10.64 20.85 -25.74
C SER A 255 10.26 19.40 -26.05
N GLU A 256 10.52 18.47 -25.12
CA GLU A 256 10.46 17.04 -25.41
C GLU A 256 9.57 16.28 -24.42
N TYR A 257 9.88 16.34 -23.12
CA TYR A 257 9.29 15.44 -22.12
C TYR A 257 7.83 15.76 -21.81
N LEU A 258 7.47 17.04 -21.62
CA LEU A 258 6.10 17.43 -21.31
C LEU A 258 5.15 17.14 -22.48
N PRO A 259 5.43 17.56 -23.72
CA PRO A 259 4.58 17.22 -24.86
C PRO A 259 4.41 15.71 -25.05
N TRP A 260 5.49 14.93 -24.89
CA TRP A 260 5.43 13.48 -24.98
C TRP A 260 4.58 12.86 -23.86
N ALA A 261 4.81 13.24 -22.60
CA ALA A 261 4.07 12.72 -21.46
C ALA A 261 2.57 13.04 -21.55
N VAL A 262 2.20 14.23 -22.06
CA VAL A 262 0.80 14.61 -22.28
C VAL A 262 0.15 13.79 -23.39
N ARG A 263 0.85 13.52 -24.50
CA ARG A 263 0.32 12.66 -25.56
C ARG A 263 0.12 11.24 -25.05
N VAL A 264 1.19 10.61 -24.53
CA VAL A 264 1.13 9.25 -23.98
C VAL A 264 0.07 9.13 -22.90
N GLY A 265 0.01 10.06 -21.95
CA GLY A 265 -0.99 10.02 -20.88
C GLY A 265 -2.44 10.07 -21.36
N ARG A 266 -2.70 10.69 -22.53
CA ARG A 266 -4.04 10.80 -23.12
C ARG A 266 -4.39 9.68 -24.10
N SER A 267 -3.41 9.14 -24.82
CA SER A 267 -3.65 8.21 -25.92
C SER A 267 -3.34 6.75 -25.58
N SER A 268 -2.48 6.48 -24.61
CA SER A 268 -2.13 5.11 -24.24
C SER A 268 -3.23 4.44 -23.42
N LYS A 269 -3.24 3.10 -23.43
CA LYS A 269 -4.08 2.30 -22.53
C LYS A 269 -3.80 2.71 -21.08
N LEU A 270 -4.85 2.75 -20.26
CA LEU A 270 -4.72 2.98 -18.82
C LEU A 270 -3.78 1.93 -18.21
N LEU A 271 -2.63 2.36 -17.67
CA LEU A 271 -1.61 1.43 -17.19
C LEU A 271 -2.08 0.55 -16.02
N MET A 272 -3.11 1.00 -15.28
CA MET A 272 -3.76 0.21 -14.24
C MET A 272 -4.49 -1.03 -14.78
N ASN A 273 -4.91 -1.00 -16.05
CA ASN A 273 -5.61 -2.10 -16.73
C ASN A 273 -4.66 -3.11 -17.36
N VAL A 274 -3.35 -2.92 -17.29
CA VAL A 274 -2.37 -3.83 -17.91
C VAL A 274 -2.02 -4.95 -16.93
N TYR A 275 -2.19 -6.20 -17.35
CA TYR A 275 -1.92 -7.38 -16.51
C TYR A 275 -0.46 -7.81 -16.65
N PHE A 276 0.46 -6.95 -16.19
CA PHE A 276 1.92 -7.14 -16.29
C PHE A 276 2.40 -8.50 -15.78
N GLU A 277 1.75 -9.01 -14.73
CA GLU A 277 2.09 -10.26 -14.07
C GLU A 277 1.99 -11.49 -15.00
N LYS A 278 1.27 -11.37 -16.13
CA LYS A 278 1.13 -12.41 -17.17
C LYS A 278 2.01 -12.15 -18.39
N ARG A 279 2.84 -11.10 -18.39
CA ARG A 279 3.50 -10.56 -19.60
C ARG A 279 5.02 -10.44 -19.50
N TRP A 280 5.65 -11.09 -18.53
CA TRP A 280 7.08 -10.96 -18.27
C TRP A 280 7.97 -11.30 -19.47
N GLU A 281 7.57 -12.29 -20.27
CA GLU A 281 8.31 -12.74 -21.46
C GLU A 281 8.02 -11.90 -22.70
N GLN A 282 6.99 -11.05 -22.68
CA GLN A 282 6.61 -10.23 -23.83
C GLN A 282 7.72 -9.21 -24.14
N SER A 283 7.98 -8.99 -25.43
CA SER A 283 8.88 -7.93 -25.88
C SER A 283 8.37 -6.58 -25.37
N LEU A 284 9.26 -5.79 -24.80
CA LEU A 284 8.94 -4.46 -24.28
C LEU A 284 8.51 -3.51 -25.40
N THR A 285 9.05 -3.69 -26.60
CA THR A 285 8.65 -2.91 -27.78
C THR A 285 7.23 -3.27 -28.21
N GLU A 286 6.93 -4.57 -28.35
CA GLU A 286 5.58 -5.03 -28.70
C GLU A 286 4.55 -4.60 -27.65
N LEU A 287 4.91 -4.67 -26.37
CA LEU A 287 4.06 -4.19 -25.29
C LEU A 287 3.80 -2.68 -25.40
N ARG A 288 4.81 -1.86 -25.70
CA ARG A 288 4.62 -0.41 -25.90
C ARG A 288 3.71 -0.11 -27.07
N ASP A 289 3.90 -0.80 -28.19
CA ASP A 289 3.08 -0.64 -29.38
C ASP A 289 1.61 -1.01 -29.10
N GLU A 290 1.38 -2.13 -28.42
CA GLU A 290 0.04 -2.58 -28.00
C GLU A 290 -0.64 -1.57 -27.06
N LEU A 291 0.12 -0.98 -26.14
CA LEU A 291 -0.40 0.01 -25.19
C LEU A 291 -0.54 1.41 -25.78
N GLY A 292 -0.10 1.65 -27.03
CA GLY A 292 -0.10 2.98 -27.65
C GLY A 292 0.89 3.94 -26.99
N ILE A 293 2.02 3.43 -26.49
CA ILE A 293 3.09 4.22 -25.86
C ILE A 293 4.11 4.61 -26.94
N GLU A 294 4.09 5.89 -27.34
CA GLU A 294 5.11 6.45 -28.21
C GLU A 294 6.52 6.31 -27.61
N SER A 295 7.53 6.16 -28.47
CA SER A 295 8.93 6.10 -28.05
C SER A 295 9.31 7.30 -27.16
N PRO A 296 10.00 7.07 -26.03
CA PRO A 296 10.37 8.15 -25.13
C PRO A 296 11.40 9.09 -25.75
N PRO A 297 11.46 10.37 -25.33
CA PRO A 297 12.54 11.28 -25.69
C PRO A 297 13.91 10.69 -25.36
N SER A 298 14.94 11.10 -26.12
CA SER A 298 16.31 10.67 -25.84
C SER A 298 16.74 11.10 -24.42
N LEU A 299 17.19 10.12 -23.64
CA LEU A 299 17.67 10.31 -22.27
C LEU A 299 18.93 11.20 -22.26
#